data_AF-A0A397CTP5-F1
#
_entry.id   AF-A0A397CTP5-F1
#
_cell.length_a   1.000
_cell.length_b   1.000
_cell.length_c   1.000
_cell.angle_alpha   90.00
_cell.angle_beta   90.00
_cell.angle_gamma   90.00
#
_symmetry.space_group_name_H-M   'P 1'
#
loop_
_entity.id
_entity.type
_entity.pdbx_description
1 polymer ?
#
loop_
_entity_poly.entity_id
_entity_poly.type
_entity_poly.pdbx_seq_one_letter_code
_entity_poly.pdbx_strand_id
1 'polypeptide(L)'
;MVAVSAFVYFLSLGASAVSAFKCQSAPVIGADELVLLTSNVNTPFSYQLNRPDAAYLSLHFASVNIPVGGLLTISSPDGSQFHEYTNVTQTNFYAEFIDGDSAFITYTPPRSTSSSIDSLLANDAPNAFLIDKFAHGFPKADLDSQVEAICGKDDSQSAVCLKSSDAPKYQKAQAVALLRINGGSVCTGWLFGSEGHLI
;
A
#
# COMPACT_ATOMS: atom_id res chain seq x y z
N MET A 1 -38.44 -59.94 -48.86
CA MET A 1 -38.77 -58.53 -48.60
C MET A 1 -37.99 -58.09 -47.37
N VAL A 2 -37.16 -57.06 -47.55
CA VAL A 2 -36.16 -56.55 -46.60
C VAL A 2 -36.74 -55.31 -45.91
N ALA A 3 -36.63 -55.19 -44.59
CA ALA A 3 -36.76 -53.94 -43.83
C ALA A 3 -36.19 -54.19 -42.40
N VAL A 4 -34.88 -54.02 -42.18
CA VAL A 4 -34.19 -52.79 -41.73
C VAL A 4 -34.67 -52.32 -40.36
N SER A 5 -33.92 -52.74 -39.33
CA SER A 5 -34.02 -52.28 -37.95
C SER A 5 -33.25 -50.97 -37.80
N ALA A 6 -33.92 -49.90 -37.36
CA ALA A 6 -33.29 -48.59 -37.16
C ALA A 6 -32.74 -48.48 -35.72
N PHE A 7 -31.42 -48.56 -35.58
CA PHE A 7 -30.71 -48.22 -34.35
C PHE A 7 -30.49 -46.69 -34.32
N VAL A 8 -31.16 -46.00 -33.41
CA VAL A 8 -30.94 -44.56 -33.16
C VAL A 8 -29.84 -44.43 -32.13
N TYR A 9 -28.65 -44.00 -32.56
CA TYR A 9 -27.55 -43.62 -31.67
C TYR A 9 -27.80 -42.20 -31.15
N PHE A 10 -28.03 -42.06 -29.84
CA PHE A 10 -27.96 -40.77 -29.15
C PHE A 10 -26.49 -40.43 -28.88
N LEU A 11 -25.95 -39.46 -29.63
CA LEU A 11 -24.70 -38.79 -29.27
C LEU A 11 -24.98 -37.75 -28.17
N SER A 12 -24.54 -38.02 -26.95
CA SER A 12 -24.46 -37.01 -25.90
C SER A 12 -23.22 -36.14 -26.12
N LEU A 13 -23.42 -34.89 -26.56
CA LEU A 13 -22.38 -33.87 -26.47
C LEU A 13 -22.30 -33.37 -25.01
N GLY A 14 -21.38 -33.93 -24.24
CA GLY A 14 -20.95 -33.35 -22.98
C GLY A 14 -20.06 -32.14 -23.25
N ALA A 15 -20.65 -30.94 -23.23
CA ALA A 15 -19.89 -29.70 -23.24
C ALA A 15 -19.29 -29.46 -21.85
N SER A 16 -18.05 -29.90 -21.64
CA SER A 16 -17.28 -29.51 -20.46
C SER A 16 -16.94 -28.03 -20.56
N ALA A 17 -17.68 -27.18 -19.85
CA ALA A 17 -17.30 -25.79 -19.66
C ALA A 17 -16.07 -25.73 -18.76
N VAL A 18 -14.89 -25.63 -19.38
CA VAL A 18 -13.65 -25.31 -18.66
C VAL A 18 -13.73 -23.83 -18.30
N SER A 19 -14.21 -23.51 -17.09
CA SER A 19 -14.01 -22.18 -16.51
C SER A 19 -12.52 -21.96 -16.36
N ALA A 20 -11.94 -21.14 -17.24
CA ALA A 20 -10.59 -20.64 -17.06
C ALA A 20 -10.57 -19.84 -15.74
N PHE A 21 -9.87 -20.37 -14.72
CA PHE A 21 -9.47 -19.58 -13.57
C PHE A 21 -8.53 -18.48 -14.08
N LYS A 22 -9.09 -17.30 -14.37
CA LYS A 22 -8.26 -16.10 -14.53
C LYS A 22 -7.72 -15.79 -13.15
N CYS A 23 -6.39 -15.79 -12.98
CA CYS A 23 -5.78 -15.15 -11.82
C CYS A 23 -6.29 -13.71 -11.79
N GLN A 24 -7.07 -13.37 -10.78
CA GLN A 24 -7.53 -12.01 -10.57
C GLN A 24 -6.31 -11.17 -10.24
N SER A 25 -6.08 -10.10 -11.00
CA SER A 25 -5.04 -9.12 -10.65
C SER A 25 -5.38 -8.49 -9.31
N ALA A 26 -4.34 -8.12 -8.56
CA ALA A 26 -4.50 -7.37 -7.30
C ALA A 26 -5.42 -6.15 -7.54
N PRO A 27 -6.47 -5.94 -6.71
CA PRO A 27 -7.30 -4.76 -6.79
C PRO A 27 -6.46 -3.49 -6.72
N VAL A 28 -6.74 -2.57 -7.65
CA VAL A 28 -6.12 -1.24 -7.66
C VAL A 28 -6.97 -0.34 -6.78
N ILE A 29 -6.36 0.22 -5.74
CA ILE A 29 -7.03 1.04 -4.73
C ILE A 29 -6.53 2.49 -4.71
N GLY A 30 -5.61 2.83 -5.61
CA GLY A 30 -5.04 4.15 -5.71
C GLY A 30 -4.26 4.36 -7.00
N ALA A 31 -3.74 5.57 -7.16
CA ALA A 31 -2.93 5.97 -8.31
C ALA A 31 -1.74 6.81 -7.86
N ASP A 32 -0.71 6.85 -8.70
CA ASP A 32 0.46 7.72 -8.52
C ASP A 32 0.16 9.12 -9.06
N GLU A 33 0.63 10.12 -8.32
CA GLU A 33 0.71 11.51 -8.75
C GLU A 33 2.12 12.05 -8.55
N LEU A 34 2.61 12.81 -9.54
CA LEU A 34 3.97 13.35 -9.51
C LEU A 34 4.06 14.52 -8.53
N VAL A 35 5.15 14.57 -7.78
CA VAL A 35 5.52 15.71 -6.94
C VAL A 35 7.03 15.76 -6.82
N LEU A 36 7.64 16.94 -6.85
CA LEU A 36 9.08 17.06 -6.68
C LEU A 36 9.41 17.81 -5.39
N LEU A 37 9.70 17.05 -4.33
CA LEU A 37 10.11 17.60 -3.04
C LEU A 37 11.52 17.13 -2.70
N THR A 38 12.37 18.06 -2.29
CA THR A 38 13.74 17.74 -1.89
C THR A 38 14.23 18.76 -0.87
N SER A 39 15.19 18.34 -0.06
CA SER A 39 15.97 19.22 0.80
C SER A 39 17.38 18.67 0.94
N ASN A 40 18.34 19.55 1.18
CA ASN A 40 19.72 19.17 1.47
C ASN A 40 19.87 18.77 2.94
N VAL A 41 20.90 17.98 3.27
CA VAL A 41 21.18 17.46 4.62
C VAL A 41 21.33 18.53 5.72
N ASN A 42 21.55 19.79 5.35
CA ASN A 42 21.73 20.90 6.29
C ASN A 42 20.56 21.90 6.28
N THR A 43 19.54 21.67 5.44
CA THR A 43 18.44 22.62 5.23
C THR A 43 17.16 22.05 5.83
N PRO A 44 16.53 22.73 6.81
CA PRO A 44 15.23 22.29 7.32
C PRO A 44 14.17 22.40 6.24
N PHE A 45 13.20 21.50 6.28
CA PHE A 45 12.12 21.45 5.31
C PHE A 45 10.79 21.17 6.01
N SER A 46 9.74 21.82 5.55
CA SER A 46 8.36 21.54 5.97
C SER A 46 7.43 21.74 4.79
N TYR A 47 6.56 20.76 4.54
CA TYR A 47 5.58 20.79 3.48
C TYR A 47 4.31 20.07 3.90
N GLN A 48 3.16 20.66 3.59
CA GLN A 48 1.86 20.00 3.73
C GLN A 48 1.45 19.47 2.37
N LEU A 49 1.43 18.15 2.22
CA LEU A 49 0.82 17.50 1.07
C LEU A 49 -0.68 17.40 1.33
N ASN A 50 -1.48 17.84 0.37
CA ASN A 50 -2.93 17.68 0.38
C ASN A 50 -3.36 17.22 -1.02
N ARG A 51 -4.13 16.13 -1.07
CA ARG A 51 -4.80 15.64 -2.25
C ARG A 51 -6.27 15.39 -1.90
N PRO A 52 -7.19 16.29 -2.25
CA PRO A 52 -8.59 16.18 -1.85
C PRO A 52 -9.20 14.82 -2.18
N ASP A 53 -10.05 14.34 -1.28
CA ASP A 53 -10.78 13.07 -1.37
C ASP A 53 -9.92 11.80 -1.37
N ALA A 54 -8.59 11.91 -1.20
CA ALA A 54 -7.74 10.74 -1.09
C ALA A 54 -8.04 9.97 0.20
N ALA A 55 -8.19 8.64 0.08
CA ALA A 55 -8.41 7.78 1.25
C ALA A 55 -7.14 7.58 2.09
N TYR A 56 -5.96 7.72 1.46
CA TYR A 56 -4.65 7.68 2.10
C TYR A 56 -3.61 8.35 1.19
N LEU A 57 -2.45 8.66 1.74
CA LEU A 57 -1.26 9.11 1.03
C LEU A 57 -0.06 8.21 1.37
N SER A 58 0.76 7.88 0.37
CA SER A 58 2.04 7.16 0.57
C SER A 58 3.10 7.76 -0.34
N LEU A 59 4.12 8.37 0.24
CA LEU A 59 5.17 9.06 -0.51
C LEU A 59 6.11 8.06 -1.15
N HIS A 60 6.47 8.26 -2.41
CA HIS A 60 7.57 7.54 -3.02
C HIS A 60 8.85 8.33 -2.87
N PHE A 61 9.86 7.71 -2.28
CA PHE A 61 11.20 8.24 -2.24
C PHE A 61 12.03 7.64 -3.37
N ALA A 62 12.41 8.48 -4.33
CA ALA A 62 13.51 8.15 -5.23
C ALA A 62 14.79 7.94 -4.40
N SER A 63 15.03 8.78 -3.39
CA SER A 63 16.11 8.59 -2.42
C SER A 63 15.82 9.19 -1.05
N VAL A 64 16.37 8.57 -0.01
CA VAL A 64 16.50 9.08 1.35
C VAL A 64 17.93 8.85 1.81
N ASN A 65 18.51 9.85 2.44
CA ASN A 65 19.85 9.87 2.99
C ASN A 65 19.88 10.75 4.25
N ILE A 66 19.22 10.29 5.32
CA ILE A 66 19.15 11.03 6.57
C ILE A 66 20.40 10.75 7.39
N PRO A 67 21.27 11.75 7.66
CA PRO A 67 22.45 11.57 8.49
C PRO A 67 22.10 11.33 9.96
N VAL A 68 23.07 10.84 10.73
CA VAL A 68 22.97 10.76 12.19
C VAL A 68 22.61 12.13 12.77
N GLY A 69 21.60 12.15 13.65
CA GLY A 69 21.08 13.36 14.28
C GLY A 69 20.07 14.14 13.43
N GLY A 70 19.87 13.76 12.16
CA GLY A 70 18.77 14.25 11.34
C GLY A 70 17.50 13.42 11.55
N LEU A 71 16.35 14.04 11.33
CA LEU A 71 15.04 13.41 11.46
C LEU A 71 14.12 13.88 10.33
N LEU A 72 13.64 12.93 9.53
CA LEU A 72 12.55 13.16 8.58
C LEU A 72 11.29 12.47 9.13
N THR A 73 10.21 13.22 9.27
CA THR A 73 8.92 12.74 9.77
C THR A 73 7.85 12.98 8.72
N ILE A 74 7.03 11.95 8.48
CA ILE A 74 5.77 12.03 7.74
C ILE A 74 4.66 11.84 8.76
N SER A 75 3.68 12.73 8.85
CA SER A 75 2.64 12.65 9.88
C SER A 75 1.27 13.06 9.38
N SER A 76 0.23 12.50 9.97
CA SER A 76 -1.14 12.96 9.80
C SER A 76 -1.33 14.34 10.44
N PRO A 77 -2.28 15.17 9.95
CA PRO A 77 -2.51 16.50 10.50
C PRO A 77 -2.91 16.54 11.98
N ASP A 78 -3.55 15.47 12.46
CA ASP A 78 -3.95 15.29 13.86
C ASP A 78 -2.85 14.67 14.74
N GLY A 79 -1.73 14.26 14.15
CA GLY A 79 -0.61 13.60 14.83
C GLY A 79 -0.89 12.17 15.28
N SER A 80 -2.02 11.56 14.90
CA SER A 80 -2.37 10.19 15.28
C SER A 80 -1.55 9.11 14.55
N GLN A 81 -1.01 9.43 13.38
CA GLN A 81 -0.12 8.57 12.59
C GLN A 81 1.14 9.33 12.23
N PHE A 82 2.30 8.70 12.41
CA PHE A 82 3.57 9.26 11.97
C PHE A 82 4.61 8.17 11.70
N HIS A 83 5.52 8.48 10.76
CA HIS A 83 6.63 7.63 10.35
C HIS A 83 7.92 8.44 10.40
N GLU A 84 8.96 7.87 11.01
CA GLU A 84 10.24 8.55 11.21
C GLU A 84 11.38 7.84 10.48
N TYR A 85 12.23 8.65 9.86
CA TYR A 85 13.45 8.22 9.19
C TYR A 85 14.63 8.95 9.82
N THR A 86 15.54 8.19 10.41
CA THR A 86 16.79 8.70 11.01
C THR A 86 17.93 7.73 10.73
N ASN A 87 19.12 8.26 10.50
CA ASN A 87 20.32 7.48 10.19
C ASN A 87 20.06 6.36 9.16
N VAL A 88 19.47 6.73 8.02
CA VAL A 88 19.00 5.79 7.02
C VAL A 88 19.35 6.27 5.62
N THR A 89 19.82 5.33 4.80
CA THR A 89 20.04 5.53 3.38
C THR A 89 19.28 4.44 2.63
N GLN A 90 18.32 4.84 1.80
CA GLN A 90 17.48 3.94 1.03
C GLN A 90 17.06 4.63 -0.27
N THR A 91 16.73 3.84 -1.29
CA THR A 91 16.28 4.35 -2.59
C THR A 91 15.08 3.56 -3.08
N ASN A 92 14.28 4.21 -3.93
CA ASN A 92 13.19 3.61 -4.69
C ASN A 92 12.22 2.78 -3.83
N PHE A 93 11.54 3.44 -2.91
CA PHE A 93 10.57 2.80 -2.03
C PHE A 93 9.41 3.74 -1.70
N TYR A 94 8.26 3.14 -1.38
CA TYR A 94 7.15 3.87 -0.79
C TYR A 94 7.28 3.91 0.73
N ALA A 95 7.06 5.08 1.31
CA ALA A 95 6.86 5.24 2.73
C ALA A 95 5.57 4.55 3.19
N GLU A 96 5.51 4.22 4.47
CA GLU A 96 4.26 3.76 5.07
C GLU A 96 3.20 4.87 4.94
N PHE A 97 1.93 4.46 4.80
CA PHE A 97 0.86 5.38 4.45
C PHE A 97 0.44 6.25 5.64
N ILE A 98 -0.14 7.39 5.30
CA ILE A 98 -0.93 8.22 6.20
C ILE A 98 -2.39 8.10 5.74
N ASP A 99 -3.29 7.74 6.64
CA ASP A 99 -4.71 7.72 6.34
C ASP A 99 -5.27 9.14 6.15
N GLY A 100 -6.17 9.29 5.18
CA GLY A 100 -6.78 10.56 4.82
C GLY A 100 -6.08 11.29 3.67
N ASP A 101 -6.49 12.53 3.47
CA ASP A 101 -6.19 13.34 2.28
C ASP A 101 -4.98 14.26 2.43
N SER A 102 -4.36 14.26 3.60
CA SER A 102 -3.35 15.25 3.99
C SER A 102 -2.24 14.63 4.82
N ALA A 103 -1.00 15.08 4.61
CA ALA A 103 0.16 14.69 5.39
C ALA A 103 1.16 15.84 5.53
N PHE A 104 1.81 15.95 6.68
CA PHE A 104 2.94 16.85 6.89
C PHE A 104 4.26 16.11 6.73
N ILE A 105 5.14 16.65 5.90
CA ILE A 105 6.51 16.20 5.69
C ILE A 105 7.43 17.21 6.35
N THR A 106 8.17 16.80 7.36
CA THR A 106 9.08 17.67 8.10
C THR A 106 10.47 17.04 8.18
N TYR A 107 11.49 17.79 7.77
CA TYR A 107 12.89 17.41 7.95
C TYR A 107 13.59 18.38 8.89
N THR A 108 14.17 17.83 9.95
CA THR A 108 15.03 18.52 10.90
C THR A 108 16.48 18.06 10.70
N PRO A 109 17.39 18.94 10.24
CA PRO A 109 18.80 18.62 10.12
C PRO A 109 19.48 18.34 11.46
N PRO A 110 20.62 17.63 11.47
CA PRO A 110 21.44 17.50 12.68
C PRO A 110 21.83 18.86 13.26
N ARG A 111 21.89 18.95 14.60
CA ARG A 111 22.53 20.10 15.24
C ARG A 111 24.01 20.12 14.87
N SER A 112 24.47 21.16 14.16
CA SER A 112 25.90 21.32 13.86
C SER A 112 26.69 21.50 15.16
N THR A 113 27.54 20.54 15.52
CA THR A 113 28.39 20.62 16.73
C THR A 113 29.86 20.95 16.47
N SER A 114 30.26 21.27 15.23
CA SER A 114 31.62 21.73 14.96
C SER A 114 31.75 22.51 13.64
N SER A 115 32.01 23.81 13.78
CA SER A 115 32.98 24.62 13.03
C SER A 115 33.28 24.23 11.58
N SER A 116 32.34 24.39 10.68
CA SER A 116 32.63 24.69 9.28
C SER A 116 31.46 25.47 8.72
N ILE A 117 31.54 26.79 8.88
CA ILE A 117 30.76 27.80 8.15
C ILE A 117 30.73 27.53 6.63
N ASP A 118 31.63 26.68 6.12
CA ASP A 118 31.69 26.19 4.73
C ASP A 118 30.55 25.20 4.38
N SER A 119 30.05 24.39 5.32
CA SER A 119 29.01 23.38 5.04
C SER A 119 27.58 23.95 5.06
N LEU A 120 27.39 25.12 5.70
CA LEU A 120 26.13 25.88 5.67
C LEU A 120 25.97 26.72 4.38
N LEU A 121 27.06 26.94 3.65
CA LEU A 121 27.10 27.72 2.40
C LEU A 121 27.33 26.86 1.15
N ALA A 122 27.53 25.55 1.32
CA ALA A 122 27.71 24.63 0.21
C ALA A 122 26.36 24.43 -0.52
N ASN A 123 26.18 25.15 -1.61
CA ASN A 123 25.12 24.88 -2.60
C ASN A 123 25.22 23.46 -3.21
N ASP A 124 26.28 22.71 -2.88
CA ASP A 124 26.54 21.32 -3.28
C ASP A 124 26.33 20.29 -2.14
N ALA A 125 25.71 20.68 -1.03
CA ALA A 125 25.38 19.71 0.03
C ALA A 125 24.46 18.60 -0.54
N PRO A 126 24.71 17.31 -0.22
CA PRO A 126 23.92 16.22 -0.74
C PRO A 126 22.46 16.33 -0.29
N ASN A 127 21.54 15.81 -1.10
CA ASN A 127 20.13 15.74 -0.74
C ASN A 127 19.92 14.82 0.47
N ALA A 128 19.15 15.28 1.46
CA ALA A 128 18.62 14.47 2.54
C ALA A 128 17.54 13.52 2.03
N PHE A 129 16.72 13.97 1.07
CA PHE A 129 15.71 13.15 0.43
C PHE A 129 15.33 13.72 -0.95
N LEU A 130 14.74 12.86 -1.77
CA LEU A 130 14.07 13.19 -3.02
C LEU A 130 12.76 12.39 -3.09
N ILE A 131 11.64 13.10 -3.02
CA ILE A 131 10.30 12.58 -3.30
C ILE A 131 9.96 13.03 -4.72
N ASP A 132 9.67 12.07 -5.60
CA ASP A 132 9.38 12.27 -7.03
C ASP A 132 7.91 11.99 -7.38
N LYS A 133 7.19 11.29 -6.50
CA LYS A 133 5.75 11.03 -6.61
C LYS A 133 5.17 10.60 -5.27
N PHE A 134 3.86 10.49 -5.22
CA PHE A 134 3.14 9.87 -4.12
C PHE A 134 1.98 9.05 -4.68
N ALA A 135 1.66 7.95 -4.01
CA ALA A 135 0.42 7.23 -4.25
C ALA A 135 -0.70 7.82 -3.38
N HIS A 136 -1.88 7.93 -3.95
CA HIS A 136 -3.09 8.33 -3.23
C HIS A 136 -4.19 7.30 -3.41
N GLY A 137 -4.92 7.00 -2.34
CA GLY A 137 -6.08 6.13 -2.40
C GLY A 137 -7.23 6.75 -3.17
N PHE A 138 -8.01 5.93 -3.88
CA PHE A 138 -9.28 6.39 -4.44
C PHE A 138 -10.26 6.73 -3.32
N PRO A 139 -11.17 7.71 -3.54
CA PRO A 139 -12.24 8.03 -2.60
C PRO A 139 -12.99 6.76 -2.19
N LYS A 140 -13.35 6.67 -0.91
CA LYS A 140 -14.02 5.47 -0.37
C LYS A 140 -15.33 5.14 -1.10
N ALA A 141 -16.07 6.16 -1.53
CA ALA A 141 -17.28 6.01 -2.32
C ALA A 141 -17.05 5.29 -3.66
N ASP A 142 -15.87 5.47 -4.27
CA ASP A 142 -15.52 4.83 -5.53
C ASP A 142 -15.19 3.35 -5.33
N LEU A 143 -14.61 2.99 -4.18
CA LEU A 143 -14.33 1.60 -3.82
C LEU A 143 -15.62 0.82 -3.49
N ASP A 144 -16.55 1.44 -2.75
CA ASP A 144 -17.83 0.82 -2.39
C ASP A 144 -18.75 0.58 -3.60
N SER A 145 -18.47 1.24 -4.73
CA SER A 145 -19.20 1.04 -5.99
C SER A 145 -18.69 -0.15 -6.82
N GLN A 146 -17.57 -0.76 -6.44
CA GLN A 146 -17.05 -1.93 -7.15
C GLN A 146 -17.92 -3.15 -6.86
N VAL A 147 -18.62 -3.63 -7.89
CA VAL A 147 -19.46 -4.82 -7.81
C VAL A 147 -18.56 -6.06 -7.71
N GLU A 148 -18.46 -6.64 -6.52
CA GLU A 148 -17.91 -7.97 -6.35
C GLU A 148 -18.94 -9.04 -6.78
N ALA A 149 -18.47 -10.05 -7.52
CA ALA A 149 -19.32 -11.16 -7.92
C ALA A 149 -19.43 -12.16 -6.77
N ILE A 150 -20.61 -12.21 -6.14
CA ILE A 150 -20.93 -13.21 -5.12
C ILE A 150 -21.73 -14.34 -5.78
N CYS A 151 -21.20 -15.55 -5.75
CA CYS A 151 -21.92 -16.74 -6.16
C CYS A 151 -22.84 -17.20 -5.02
N GLY A 152 -24.12 -16.80 -5.06
CA GLY A 152 -25.13 -17.21 -4.08
C GLY A 152 -25.46 -16.10 -3.07
N LYS A 153 -25.83 -16.50 -1.85
CA LYS A 153 -26.12 -15.54 -0.78
C LYS A 153 -24.81 -15.02 -0.18
N ASP A 154 -24.75 -13.71 0.03
CA ASP A 154 -23.66 -13.11 0.81
C ASP A 154 -23.88 -13.36 2.31
N ASP A 155 -23.04 -14.22 2.88
CA ASP A 155 -22.93 -14.46 4.33
C ASP A 155 -21.60 -13.94 4.89
N SER A 156 -20.92 -13.02 4.17
CA SER A 156 -19.69 -12.39 4.62
C SER A 156 -19.94 -11.48 5.82
N GLN A 157 -18.97 -11.45 6.73
CA GLN A 157 -19.00 -10.58 7.90
C GLN A 157 -17.57 -10.26 8.32
N SER A 158 -17.39 -9.12 9.00
CA SER A 158 -16.09 -8.77 9.58
C SER A 158 -15.63 -9.87 10.53
N ALA A 159 -14.35 -10.24 10.47
CA ALA A 159 -13.80 -11.31 11.29
C ALA A 159 -14.04 -11.11 12.79
N VAL A 160 -14.11 -9.85 13.26
CA VAL A 160 -14.40 -9.51 14.66
C VAL A 160 -15.74 -10.05 15.16
N CYS A 161 -16.71 -10.25 14.27
CA CYS A 161 -18.01 -10.86 14.60
C CYS A 161 -17.88 -12.30 15.11
N LEU A 162 -16.80 -13.00 14.75
CA LEU A 162 -16.50 -14.35 15.22
C LEU A 162 -15.80 -14.39 16.58
N LYS A 163 -15.39 -13.23 17.13
CA LYS A 163 -14.56 -13.18 18.35
C LYS A 163 -15.21 -13.86 19.55
N SER A 164 -16.52 -13.70 19.73
CA SER A 164 -17.29 -14.30 20.84
C SER A 164 -18.06 -15.55 20.42
N SER A 165 -18.48 -15.64 19.16
CA SER A 165 -19.31 -16.74 18.66
C SER A 165 -18.50 -17.97 18.21
N ASP A 166 -17.26 -17.78 17.77
CA ASP A 166 -16.34 -18.84 17.32
C ASP A 166 -14.87 -18.39 17.50
N ALA A 167 -14.45 -18.28 18.77
CA ALA A 167 -13.13 -17.78 19.14
C ALA A 167 -11.94 -18.50 18.44
N PRO A 168 -11.95 -19.84 18.23
CA PRO A 168 -10.87 -20.52 17.51
C PRO A 168 -10.68 -20.02 16.07
N LYS A 169 -11.76 -19.71 15.33
CA LYS A 169 -11.65 -19.12 13.98
C LYS A 169 -11.09 -17.71 14.04
N TYR A 170 -11.56 -16.88 14.97
CA TYR A 170 -11.06 -15.53 15.14
C TYR A 170 -9.56 -15.51 15.47
N GLN A 171 -9.09 -16.43 16.32
CA GLN A 171 -7.66 -16.56 16.65
C GLN A 171 -6.81 -16.88 15.41
N LYS A 172 -7.26 -17.78 14.54
CA LYS A 172 -6.56 -18.09 13.29
C LYS A 172 -6.58 -16.92 12.29
N ALA A 173 -7.66 -16.14 12.27
CA ALA A 173 -7.78 -14.97 11.40
C ALA A 173 -6.76 -13.87 11.72
N GLN A 174 -6.18 -13.85 12.93
CA GLN A 174 -5.11 -12.90 13.30
C GLN A 174 -3.83 -13.09 12.48
N ALA A 175 -3.66 -14.23 11.80
CA ALA A 175 -2.54 -14.47 10.90
C ALA A 175 -2.77 -13.90 9.48
N VAL A 176 -3.93 -13.28 9.21
CA VAL A 176 -4.25 -12.69 7.90
C VAL A 176 -3.96 -11.20 7.93
N ALA A 177 -3.29 -10.68 6.90
CA ALA A 177 -2.96 -9.27 6.74
C ALA A 177 -3.47 -8.72 5.40
N LEU A 178 -3.83 -7.44 5.38
CA LEU A 178 -4.00 -6.69 4.13
C LEU A 178 -2.64 -6.13 3.73
N LEU A 179 -2.11 -6.61 2.61
CA LEU A 179 -0.86 -6.12 2.05
C LEU A 179 -1.17 -4.94 1.14
N ARG A 180 -0.50 -3.80 1.34
CA ARG A 180 -0.47 -2.69 0.38
C ARG A 180 0.85 -2.74 -0.40
N ILE A 181 0.77 -2.88 -1.71
CA ILE A 181 1.93 -3.08 -2.58
C ILE A 181 2.12 -1.82 -3.43
N ASN A 182 3.33 -1.25 -3.36
CA ASN A 182 3.75 -0.07 -4.13
C ASN A 182 2.76 1.10 -4.05
N GLY A 183 2.11 1.28 -2.89
CA GLY A 183 1.17 2.36 -2.65
C GLY A 183 -0.15 2.31 -3.42
N GLY A 184 -0.37 1.38 -4.37
CA GLY A 184 -1.51 1.44 -5.30
C GLY A 184 -2.37 0.18 -5.39
N SER A 185 -1.89 -0.97 -4.94
CA SER A 185 -2.66 -2.23 -4.99
C SER A 185 -2.69 -2.95 -3.66
N VAL A 186 -3.66 -3.85 -3.52
CA VAL A 186 -3.79 -4.67 -2.32
C VAL A 186 -3.82 -6.16 -2.61
N CYS A 187 -3.26 -6.92 -1.69
CA CYS A 187 -3.37 -8.38 -1.64
C CYS A 187 -3.75 -8.82 -0.23
N THR A 188 -4.25 -10.03 -0.10
CA THR A 188 -4.27 -10.71 1.21
C THR A 188 -2.94 -11.42 1.40
N GLY A 189 -2.37 -11.30 2.59
CA GLY A 189 -1.19 -12.03 3.01
C GLY A 189 -1.47 -12.90 4.23
N TRP A 190 -0.75 -14.01 4.35
CA TRP A 190 -0.83 -14.88 5.52
C TRP A 190 0.54 -14.99 6.21
N LEU A 191 0.56 -14.73 7.52
CA LEU A 191 1.74 -14.90 8.34
C LEU A 191 2.12 -16.40 8.35
N PHE A 192 3.32 -16.69 7.87
CA PHE A 192 3.84 -18.04 7.75
C PHE A 192 5.01 -18.23 8.71
N GLY A 193 4.76 -19.00 9.77
CA GLY A 193 5.74 -19.26 10.83
C GLY A 193 5.89 -18.11 11.82
N SER A 194 6.94 -18.16 12.64
CA SER A 194 7.21 -17.18 13.71
C SER A 194 8.28 -16.15 13.34
N GLU A 195 8.76 -16.18 12.10
CA GLU A 195 9.88 -15.34 11.62
C GLU A 195 9.41 -14.04 10.93
N GLY A 196 8.09 -13.81 10.84
CA GLY A 196 7.54 -12.61 10.21
C GLY A 196 7.37 -12.70 8.68
N HIS A 197 7.42 -13.91 8.11
CA HIS A 197 7.20 -14.09 6.67
C HIS A 197 5.72 -14.00 6.31
N LEU A 198 5.41 -13.34 5.20
CA LEU A 198 4.07 -13.27 4.62
C LEU A 198 4.08 -13.98 3.26
N ILE A 199 3.06 -14.82 3.01
CA ILE A 199 2.78 -15.44 1.71
C ILE A 199 1.53 -14.84 1.06
#